data_AF-A0A965BQZ2-F1
#
_entry.id   AF-A0A965BQZ2-F1
#
_cell.length_a   1.000
_cell.length_b   1.000
_cell.length_c   1.000
_cell.angle_alpha   90.00
_cell.angle_beta   90.00
_cell.angle_gamma   90.00
#
_symmetry.space_group_name_H-M   'P 1'
#
loop_
_entity.id
_entity.type
_entity.pdbx_description
1 polymer ?
#
loop_
_entity_poly.entity_id
_entity_poly.type
_entity_poly.pdbx_seq_one_letter_code
_entity_poly.pdbx_strand_id
1 'polypeptide(L)' 'IAGSMVIEGTVYRSKPIRVLRDNVVIYEGELESLRRFKDDANEVRNGIECGIGVRNYNDVKVGDKIEVYETTEVARSL' A
#
# COMPACT_ATOMS: atom_id res chain seq x y z
N ILE A 1 -4.84 -4.58 -11.08
CA ILE A 1 -4.00 -3.42 -10.74
C ILE A 1 -4.93 -2.23 -10.59
N ALA A 2 -4.98 -1.63 -9.40
CA ALA A 2 -5.72 -0.40 -9.15
C ALA A 2 -4.83 0.81 -9.44
N GLY A 3 -5.38 1.83 -10.12
CA GLY A 3 -4.71 3.13 -10.22
C GLY A 3 -4.94 3.90 -8.94
N SER A 4 -3.88 4.38 -8.30
CA SER A 4 -3.98 5.16 -7.07
C SER A 4 -2.93 6.27 -7.05
N MET A 5 -3.19 7.29 -6.24
CA MET A 5 -2.27 8.38 -6.00
C MET A 5 -1.84 8.34 -4.54
N VAL A 6 -0.54 8.47 -4.30
CA VAL A 6 -0.01 8.55 -2.93
C VAL A 6 -0.36 9.92 -2.37
N ILE A 7 -1.26 9.95 -1.38
CA ILE A 7 -1.70 11.18 -0.72
C ILE A 7 -0.60 11.69 0.21
N GLU A 8 -0.07 10.80 1.05
CA GLU A 8 0.92 11.14 2.07
C GLU A 8 1.91 10.00 2.28
N GLY A 9 3.16 10.35 2.60
CA GLY A 9 4.23 9.40 2.88
C GLY A 9 4.84 8.77 1.62
N THR A 10 5.43 7.59 1.82
CA THR A 10 6.08 6.81 0.76
C THR A 10 5.57 5.38 0.82
N VAL A 11 5.09 4.88 -0.32
CA VAL A 11 4.66 3.49 -0.48
C VAL A 11 5.87 2.64 -0.83
N TYR A 12 6.16 1.62 -0.03
CA TYR A 12 7.24 0.67 -0.25
C TYR A 12 6.69 -0.68 -0.67
N ARG A 13 7.18 -1.22 -1.79
CA ARG A 13 6.75 -2.54 -2.29
C ARG A 13 7.01 -3.68 -1.29
N SER A 14 8.09 -3.59 -0.51
CA SER A 14 8.53 -4.62 0.43
C SER A 14 7.80 -4.59 1.77
N LYS A 15 6.99 -3.56 2.04
CA LYS A 15 6.31 -3.40 3.33
C LYS A 15 4.89 -3.99 3.27
N PRO A 16 4.39 -4.50 4.40
CA PRO A 16 3.01 -4.94 4.48
C PRO A 16 2.05 -3.76 4.31
N ILE A 17 0.88 -4.07 3.78
CA ILE A 17 -0.18 -3.10 3.54
C ILE A 17 -1.50 -3.61 4.09
N ARG A 18 -2.40 -2.66 4.33
CA ARG A 18 -3.79 -2.93 4.63
C ARG A 18 -4.70 -2.02 3.83
N VAL A 19 -5.82 -2.56 3.40
CA VAL A 19 -6.85 -1.84 2.68
C VAL A 19 -7.98 -1.54 3.64
N LEU A 20 -8.36 -0.26 3.71
CA LEU A 20 -9.46 0.23 4.52
C LEU A 20 -10.58 0.74 3.62
N ARG A 21 -11.81 0.34 3.92
CA ARG A 21 -13.05 0.87 3.31
C ARG A 21 -13.94 1.36 4.44
N ASP A 22 -14.35 2.62 4.38
CA ASP A 22 -15.14 3.25 5.45
C ASP A 22 -14.50 3.14 6.85
N ASN A 23 -13.17 3.20 6.91
CA ASN A 23 -12.33 3.02 8.12
C ASN A 23 -12.36 1.60 8.72
N VAL A 24 -12.89 0.61 7.99
CA VAL A 24 -12.83 -0.81 8.34
C VAL A 24 -11.73 -1.49 7.53
N VAL A 25 -10.87 -2.26 8.19
CA VAL A 25 -9.86 -3.07 7.51
C VAL A 25 -10.56 -4.22 6.78
N ILE A 26 -10.55 -4.16 5.45
CA ILE A 26 -11.17 -5.18 4.60
C ILE A 26 -10.17 -6.25 4.16
N TYR A 27 -8.90 -5.89 4.13
CA TYR A 27 -7.83 -6.77 3.68
C TYR A 27 -6.49 -6.36 4.29
N GLU A 28 -5.70 -7.36 4.67
CA GLU A 28 -4.32 -7.20 5.12
C GLU A 28 -3.44 -8.13 4.31
N GLY A 29 -2.29 -7.64 3.85
CA GLY A 29 -1.39 -8.42 3.03
C GLY A 29 -0.18 -7.64 2.55
N GLU A 30 0.29 -7.97 1.36
CA GLU A 30 1.49 -7.39 0.77
C GLU A 30 1.21 -6.90 -0.66
N LEU A 31 2.08 -6.02 -1.13
CA LEU A 31 2.07 -5.55 -2.50
C LEU A 31 2.63 -6.63 -3.43
N GLU A 32 1.83 -7.04 -4.41
CA GLU A 32 2.27 -7.90 -5.51
C GLU A 32 3.13 -7.11 -6.50
N SER A 33 2.64 -5.94 -6.89
CA SER A 33 3.31 -5.05 -7.84
C SER A 33 3.08 -3.59 -7.48
N LEU A 34 4.13 -2.78 -7.69
CA LEU A 34 4.08 -1.34 -7.59
C LEU A 34 4.67 -0.79 -8.88
N ARG A 35 3.84 -0.13 -9.68
CA ARG A 35 4.23 0.43 -10.97
C ARG A 35 4.03 1.93 -10.97
N ARG A 36 5.00 2.66 -11.49
CA ARG A 36 4.87 4.09 -11.74
C ARG A 36 4.81 4.27 -13.25
N PHE A 37 3.64 4.66 -13.77
CA PHE A 37 3.35 4.66 -15.20
C PHE A 37 3.58 3.28 -15.84
N LYS A 38 4.71 3.08 -16.52
CA LYS A 38 5.06 1.83 -17.21
C LYS A 38 6.24 1.09 -16.56
N ASP A 39 6.88 1.70 -15.58
CA ASP A 39 8.08 1.16 -14.94
C ASP A 39 7.75 0.54 -13.57
N ASP A 40 8.38 -0.59 -13.27
CA ASP A 40 8.30 -1.18 -11.94
C ASP A 40 9.10 -0.32 -10.95
N ALA A 41 8.46 0.08 -9.85
CA ALA A 41 9.03 0.94 -8.83
C ALA A 41 9.16 0.20 -7.51
N ASN A 42 10.27 0.43 -6.79
CA ASN A 42 10.45 -0.10 -5.44
C ASN A 42 9.75 0.77 -4.39
N GLU A 43 9.73 2.08 -4.63
CA GLU A 43 9.07 3.06 -3.79
C GLU A 43 8.35 4.12 -4.64
N VAL A 44 7.23 4.62 -4.14
CA VAL A 44 6.51 5.75 -4.74
C VAL A 44 6.23 6.78 -3.66
N ARG A 45 6.67 8.03 -3.91
CA ARG A 45 6.50 9.16 -3.00
C ARG A 45 5.14 9.83 -3.21
N ASN A 46 4.74 10.63 -2.22
CA ASN A 46 3.54 11.45 -2.28
C ASN A 46 3.47 12.33 -3.54
N GLY A 47 2.26 12.51 -4.06
CA GLY A 47 1.98 13.34 -5.25
C GLY A 47 2.30 12.65 -6.59
N ILE A 48 2.64 11.36 -6.58
CA ILE A 48 2.87 10.58 -7.80
C ILE A 48 1.75 9.54 -7.97
N GLU A 49 1.27 9.38 -9.20
CA GLU A 49 0.36 8.31 -9.57
C GLU A 49 1.11 6.98 -9.71
N CYS A 50 0.54 5.93 -9.13
CA CYS A 50 1.07 4.57 -9.21
C CYS A 50 -0.04 3.54 -9.43
N GLY A 51 0.31 2.48 -10.14
CA GLY A 51 -0.45 1.25 -10.21
C GLY A 51 -0.08 0.35 -9.04
N ILE A 52 -1.05 0.03 -8.20
CA ILE A 52 -0.89 -0.84 -7.04
C ILE A 52 -1.58 -2.18 -7.35
N GLY A 53 -0.83 -3.27 -7.24
CA GLY A 53 -1.36 -4.63 -7.23
C GLY A 53 -1.23 -5.21 -5.83
N VAL A 54 -2.34 -5.61 -5.23
CA VAL A 54 -2.35 -6.29 -3.93
C VAL A 54 -2.35 -7.79 -4.17
N ARG A 55 -1.43 -8.50 -3.52
CA ARG A 55 -1.32 -9.96 -3.69
C ARG A 55 -2.61 -10.61 -3.23
N ASN A 56 -3.16 -11.50 -4.06
CA ASN A 56 -4.41 -12.24 -3.77
C ASN A 56 -5.64 -11.35 -3.48
N TYR A 57 -5.65 -10.09 -3.91
CA TYR A 57 -6.78 -9.19 -3.69
C TYR A 57 -7.06 -8.33 -4.92
N ASN A 58 -8.21 -8.57 -5.55
CA ASN A 58 -8.63 -7.90 -6.79
C ASN A 58 -9.84 -6.98 -6.64
N ASP A 59 -10.50 -6.94 -5.47
CA ASP A 59 -11.72 -6.14 -5.23
C ASP A 59 -11.42 -4.75 -4.64
N VAL A 60 -10.31 -4.14 -5.06
CA VAL A 60 -9.99 -2.75 -4.71
C VAL A 60 -10.96 -1.83 -5.44
N LYS A 61 -11.70 -1.01 -4.70
CA LYS A 61 -12.70 -0.08 -5.23
C LYS A 61 -12.27 1.37 -5.04
N VAL A 62 -12.86 2.25 -5.85
CA VAL A 62 -12.67 3.69 -5.71
C VAL A 62 -13.19 4.12 -4.34
N GLY A 63 -12.36 4.81 -3.57
CA GLY A 63 -12.66 5.22 -2.19
C GLY A 63 -11.95 4.39 -1.13
N ASP A 64 -11.36 3.24 -1.50
CA ASP A 64 -10.52 2.47 -0.59
C ASP A 64 -9.22 3.23 -0.28
N LYS A 65 -8.80 3.15 0.98
CA LYS A 65 -7.52 3.70 1.45
C LYS A 65 -6.54 2.57 1.66
N ILE A 66 -5.36 2.68 1.06
CA ILE A 66 -4.28 1.70 1.23
C ILE A 66 -3.27 2.33 2.18
N GLU A 67 -3.08 1.72 3.34
CA GLU A 67 -2.06 2.12 4.30
C GLU A 67 -0.91 1.12 4.27
N VAL A 68 0.31 1.67 4.19
CA VAL A 68 1.55 0.90 4.31
C VAL A 68 2.05 1.11 5.72
N TYR A 69 2.38 0.02 6.42
CA TYR A 69 2.88 0.09 7.78
C TYR A 69 4.17 -0.71 7.93
N GLU A 70 4.92 -0.37 8.97
CA GLU A 70 6.12 -1.09 9.38
C GLU A 70 5.93 -1.58 10.80
N THR A 71 6.19 -2.87 11.02
CA THR A 71 6.21 -3.45 12.36
C THR A 71 7.62 -3.32 12.91
N THR A 72 7.80 -2.48 13.92
CA THR A 72 9.06 -2.36 14.66
C THR A 72 8.90 -3.06 16.01
N GLU A 73 9.70 -4.09 16.27
CA GLU A 73 9.74 -4.72 17.59
C GLU A 73 10.53 -3.83 18.56
N VAL A 74 9.85 -3.33 19.60
CA VAL A 74 10.49 -2.55 20.65
C VAL A 74 10.69 -3.46 21.86
N ALA A 75 11.95 -3.79 22.17
CA ALA A 75 12.27 -4.55 23.37
C ALA A 75 11.94 -3.70 24.62
N ARG A 76 11.03 -4.17 25.46
CA ARG A 76 10.76 -3.54 26.75
C ARG A 76 11.96 -3.76 27.68
N SER A 77 12.58 -2.68 28.14
CA SER A 77 13.45 -2.71 29.31
C SER A 77 12.60 -2.63 30.59
N LEU A 78 12.77 -3.59 31.49
CA LEU A 78 12.18 -3.63 32.84
C LEU A 78 12.97 -2.74 33.81
#